data_AF-A0A1Q7UGD4-F1
#
_entry.id   AF-A0A1Q7UGD4-F1
#
_cell.length_a   1.000
_cell.length_b   1.000
_cell.length_c   1.000
_cell.angle_alpha   90.00
_cell.angle_beta   90.00
_cell.angle_gamma   90.00
#
_symmetry.space_group_name_H-M   'P 1'
#
loop_
_entity.id
_entity.type
_entity.pdbx_description
1 polymer ?
#
loop_
_entity_poly.entity_id
_entity_poly.type
_entity_poly.pdbx_seq_one_letter_code
_entity_poly.pdbx_strand_id
1 'polypeptide(L)'
;HVEATEPGELVCLDTFYIGNLKGVGKVWQITACDAASSYGVAALLPTHTAADAAAFLRDVLGPLFRRAGWPLRRVLTDGGPEFHGAFDEACRQLGLRHTRTKPRHAWTNGFVERLQGTILQEHWRVAFRRPIFHRPAGAAAVAHRVHALLQRRAAASRLPAPRPDTFHARLGRRQGMTSWNALGQSKCQHRFEPGHASRVAAYHLDPLRDPRWGKFLESHPRASVFHTPAWLEALRRTYGYESVVYTTTPPGIELTNGMVLCRVYSPITGRRVVSLPFSDHCEPLVERSEDLESLIHSLELDSISERWEYFEVRPQTALAIPPSRLEPAQAFYLHSLDLTRGIKDIFRRLHKDSVQRKIRRAEREGLTYEEGRSEALLDKFYRLLLRTRRRQHLPPHPRVWYRNVVNCLGDKIKLRIASKAGDPIASIVTLSFKDVLVYKYGCSDERFHNLGGMQLLLWNALQDGERSGAREFDLGRSDCDNSGLITFKDRWGAARSQLNYWRYPARLAAVTAPGWKARTAKRISPHIPDSLLIKAWRTTMVKEISSHIPDSLLIAVSKLLYKHMG
;
A
#
# COMPACT_ATOMS: atom_id res chain seq x y z
N HIS A 1 -17.62 13.39 41.74
CA HIS A 1 -16.53 14.18 41.15
C HIS A 1 -15.85 13.38 40.04
N VAL A 2 -16.47 13.33 38.86
CA VAL A 2 -15.84 12.93 37.58
C VAL A 2 -15.62 14.22 36.80
N GLU A 3 -14.84 15.12 37.38
CA GLU A 3 -14.46 16.36 36.72
C GLU A 3 -12.99 16.23 36.35
N ALA A 4 -12.73 16.46 35.06
CA ALA A 4 -11.42 16.50 34.46
C ALA A 4 -11.46 17.60 33.40
N THR A 5 -10.45 18.45 33.40
CA THR A 5 -10.32 19.61 32.53
C THR A 5 -9.26 19.38 31.46
N GLU A 6 -8.27 18.54 31.74
CA GLU A 6 -7.19 18.18 30.82
C GLU A 6 -7.21 16.69 30.45
N PRO A 7 -6.91 16.33 29.20
CA PRO A 7 -6.70 14.93 28.82
C PRO A 7 -5.58 14.28 29.65
N GLY A 8 -5.82 13.05 30.12
CA GLY A 8 -4.92 12.31 31.01
C GLY A 8 -5.10 12.63 32.50
N GLU A 9 -5.87 13.66 32.85
CA GLU A 9 -6.13 14.03 34.26
C GLU A 9 -6.97 12.97 34.99
N LEU A 10 -7.91 12.32 34.31
CA LEU A 10 -8.71 11.22 34.84
C LEU A 10 -9.12 10.26 33.74
N VAL A 11 -8.65 9.02 33.83
CA VAL A 11 -9.08 7.94 32.94
C VAL A 11 -9.87 6.91 33.73
N CYS A 12 -11.10 6.65 33.31
CA CYS A 12 -11.97 5.68 33.95
C CYS A 12 -11.79 4.32 33.28
N LEU A 13 -11.52 3.29 34.08
CA LEU A 13 -11.24 1.93 33.65
C LEU A 13 -12.30 0.99 34.22
N ASP A 14 -12.74 0.06 33.38
CA ASP A 14 -13.71 -0.94 33.79
C ASP A 14 -13.62 -2.20 32.93
N THR A 15 -13.96 -3.36 33.51
CA THR A 15 -14.01 -4.64 32.80
C THR A 15 -15.44 -5.09 32.55
N PHE A 16 -15.65 -5.72 31.41
CA PHE A 16 -16.98 -6.11 30.95
C PHE A 16 -16.94 -7.47 30.27
N TYR A 17 -17.83 -8.38 30.70
CA TYR A 17 -17.95 -9.69 30.09
C TYR A 17 -18.62 -9.60 28.71
N ILE A 18 -17.95 -10.11 27.68
CA ILE A 18 -18.43 -9.97 26.29
C ILE A 18 -18.95 -11.28 25.68
N GLY A 19 -18.66 -12.43 26.29
CA GLY A 19 -19.20 -13.72 25.87
C GLY A 19 -18.28 -14.91 26.11
N ASN A 20 -18.74 -16.09 25.68
CA ASN A 20 -17.99 -17.33 25.74
C ASN A 20 -17.63 -17.76 24.31
N LEU A 21 -16.33 -17.92 24.02
CA LEU A 21 -15.84 -18.31 22.70
C LEU A 21 -15.48 -19.80 22.69
N LYS A 22 -15.98 -20.52 21.68
CA LYS A 22 -15.73 -21.96 21.50
C LYS A 22 -14.22 -22.22 21.36
N GLY A 23 -13.66 -23.02 22.29
CA GLY A 23 -12.24 -23.36 22.33
C GLY A 23 -11.33 -22.36 23.05
N VAL A 24 -11.85 -21.23 23.55
CA VAL A 24 -11.11 -20.21 24.32
C VAL A 24 -11.70 -20.03 25.72
N GLY A 25 -13.02 -20.15 25.88
CA GLY A 25 -13.71 -19.97 27.15
C GLY A 25 -14.29 -18.56 27.31
N LYS A 26 -14.55 -18.16 28.56
CA LYS A 26 -15.06 -16.83 28.90
C LYS A 26 -14.05 -15.76 28.46
N VAL A 27 -14.55 -14.71 27.82
CA VAL A 27 -13.74 -13.58 27.37
C VAL A 27 -14.30 -12.29 27.95
N TRP A 28 -13.39 -11.43 28.39
CA TRP A 28 -13.69 -10.12 28.95
C TRP A 28 -13.09 -9.03 28.06
N GLN A 29 -13.63 -7.83 28.19
CA GLN A 29 -13.11 -6.60 27.63
C GLN A 29 -12.69 -5.71 28.78
N ILE A 30 -11.47 -5.16 28.74
CA ILE A 30 -11.10 -4.00 29.57
C ILE A 30 -11.24 -2.74 28.74
N THR A 31 -11.81 -1.69 29.31
CA THR A 31 -12.04 -0.41 28.65
C THR A 31 -11.49 0.71 29.50
N ALA A 32 -10.77 1.64 28.88
CA ALA A 32 -10.34 2.90 29.46
C ALA A 32 -10.99 4.05 28.68
N CYS A 33 -11.53 5.04 29.37
CA CYS A 33 -12.02 6.26 28.73
C CYS A 33 -11.61 7.49 29.52
N ASP A 34 -10.96 8.43 28.83
CA ASP A 34 -10.55 9.71 29.41
C ASP A 34 -11.75 10.61 29.64
N ALA A 35 -11.88 11.18 30.84
CA ALA A 35 -13.06 11.95 31.24
C ALA A 35 -13.12 13.36 30.62
N ALA A 36 -11.97 13.94 30.23
CA ALA A 36 -11.92 15.30 29.65
C ALA A 36 -12.12 15.30 28.13
N SER A 37 -11.48 14.35 27.43
CA SER A 37 -11.48 14.23 25.97
C SER A 37 -12.46 13.19 25.43
N SER A 38 -13.01 12.35 26.31
CA SER A 38 -13.78 11.15 25.93
C SER A 38 -12.99 10.16 25.07
N TYR A 39 -11.65 10.18 25.15
CA TYR A 39 -10.79 9.27 24.42
C TYR A 39 -10.89 7.84 24.96
N GLY A 40 -11.45 6.92 24.17
CA GLY A 40 -11.72 5.54 24.55
C GLY A 40 -10.73 4.53 23.98
N VAL A 41 -10.28 3.58 24.80
CA VAL A 41 -9.41 2.45 24.44
C VAL A 41 -10.01 1.17 25.04
N ALA A 42 -10.01 0.06 24.30
CA ALA A 42 -10.42 -1.23 24.86
C ALA A 42 -9.53 -2.37 24.38
N ALA A 43 -9.43 -3.44 25.16
CA ALA A 43 -8.69 -4.65 24.81
C ALA A 43 -9.43 -5.91 25.26
N LEU A 44 -9.16 -7.04 24.61
CA LEU A 44 -9.66 -8.34 25.03
C LEU A 44 -8.77 -8.93 26.13
N LEU A 45 -9.41 -9.39 27.19
CA LEU A 45 -8.79 -10.11 28.28
C LEU A 45 -9.28 -11.58 28.27
N PRO A 46 -8.38 -12.56 28.12
CA PRO A 46 -8.72 -13.99 28.23
C PRO A 46 -9.13 -14.38 29.65
N THR A 47 -8.69 -13.60 30.64
CA THR A 47 -8.98 -13.73 32.07
C THR A 47 -9.10 -12.33 32.68
N HIS A 48 -9.98 -12.13 33.67
CA HIS A 48 -10.12 -10.83 34.36
C HIS A 48 -9.25 -10.80 35.63
N THR A 49 -7.93 -11.00 35.50
CA THR A 49 -7.04 -10.97 36.68
C THR A 49 -6.40 -9.59 36.87
N ALA A 50 -5.90 -9.34 38.08
CA ALA A 50 -5.14 -8.14 38.37
C ALA A 50 -3.85 -7.99 37.54
N ALA A 51 -3.23 -9.12 37.17
CA ALA A 51 -2.05 -9.11 36.31
C ALA A 51 -2.39 -8.64 34.89
N ASP A 52 -3.53 -9.07 34.36
CA ASP A 52 -4.00 -8.69 33.02
C ASP A 52 -4.39 -7.21 32.94
N ALA A 53 -5.10 -6.70 33.95
CA ALA A 53 -5.43 -5.28 34.06
C ALA A 53 -4.16 -4.42 34.21
N ALA A 54 -3.18 -4.90 34.98
CA ALA A 54 -1.89 -4.23 35.16
C ALA A 54 -1.07 -4.18 33.85
N ALA A 55 -1.08 -5.27 33.08
CA ALA A 55 -0.44 -5.32 31.76
C ALA A 55 -1.11 -4.34 30.79
N PHE A 56 -2.45 -4.29 30.77
CA PHE A 56 -3.17 -3.29 29.97
C PHE A 56 -2.78 -1.85 30.33
N LEU A 57 -2.63 -1.55 31.62
CA LEU A 57 -2.19 -0.23 32.07
C LEU A 57 -0.75 0.11 31.62
N ARG A 58 0.20 -0.81 31.79
CA ARG A 58 1.62 -0.60 31.46
C ARG A 58 1.94 -0.63 29.98
N ASP A 59 1.33 -1.57 29.26
CA ASP A 59 1.76 -1.93 27.91
C ASP A 59 0.88 -1.27 26.84
N VAL A 60 -0.34 -0.88 27.22
CA VAL A 60 -1.31 -0.23 26.32
C VAL A 60 -1.55 1.21 26.73
N LEU A 61 -2.11 1.46 27.92
CA LEU A 61 -2.63 2.78 28.27
C LEU A 61 -1.51 3.82 28.48
N GLY A 62 -0.48 3.49 29.27
CA GLY A 62 0.65 4.39 29.53
C GLY A 62 1.38 4.84 28.26
N PRO A 63 1.82 3.91 27.38
CA PRO A 63 2.46 4.26 26.12
C PRO A 63 1.56 5.08 25.19
N LEU A 64 0.25 4.84 25.20
CA LEU A 64 -0.71 5.59 24.39
C LEU A 64 -0.83 7.05 24.80
N PHE A 65 -1.04 7.31 26.08
CA PHE A 65 -1.18 8.68 26.59
C PHE A 65 0.13 9.46 26.45
N ARG A 66 1.27 8.78 26.66
CA ARG A 66 2.59 9.37 26.39
C ARG A 66 2.76 9.80 24.93
N ARG A 67 2.34 8.98 23.96
CA ARG A 67 2.39 9.33 22.54
C ARG A 67 1.45 10.49 22.18
N ALA A 68 0.30 10.57 22.83
CA ALA A 68 -0.64 11.67 22.65
C ALA A 68 -0.18 12.99 23.28
N GLY A 69 0.96 13.00 23.99
CA GLY A 69 1.44 14.16 24.74
C GLY A 69 0.61 14.47 25.99
N TRP A 70 -0.19 13.51 26.46
CA TRP A 70 -1.07 13.68 27.62
C TRP A 70 -0.46 13.01 28.84
N PRO A 71 -0.17 13.75 29.92
CA PRO A 71 0.31 13.16 31.16
C PRO A 71 -0.82 12.35 31.78
N LEU A 72 -0.67 11.03 31.86
CA LEU A 72 -1.60 10.18 32.59
C LEU A 72 -1.35 10.38 34.09
N ARG A 73 -2.31 10.96 34.81
CA ARG A 73 -2.14 11.36 36.23
C ARG A 73 -2.96 10.49 37.19
N ARG A 74 -4.19 10.13 36.80
CA ARG A 74 -5.11 9.40 37.68
C ARG A 74 -5.95 8.41 36.90
N VAL A 75 -6.15 7.24 37.50
CA VAL A 75 -7.10 6.24 37.03
C VAL A 75 -8.23 6.06 38.04
N LEU A 76 -9.45 5.87 37.55
CA LEU A 76 -10.63 5.56 38.33
C LEU A 76 -11.15 4.18 37.94
N THR A 77 -11.24 3.26 38.89
CA THR A 77 -11.80 1.91 38.69
C THR A 77 -12.92 1.64 39.68
N ASP A 78 -13.59 0.51 39.56
CA ASP A 78 -14.51 0.01 40.57
C ASP A 78 -13.78 -0.76 41.69
N GLY A 79 -14.54 -1.46 42.53
CA GLY A 79 -13.99 -2.28 43.61
C GLY A 79 -13.55 -3.68 43.18
N GLY A 80 -13.58 -4.00 41.88
CA GLY A 80 -13.38 -5.35 41.35
C GLY A 80 -11.99 -5.91 41.67
N PRO A 81 -11.87 -7.23 41.93
CA PRO A 81 -10.61 -7.89 42.34
C PRO A 81 -9.46 -7.71 41.33
N GLU A 82 -9.76 -7.49 40.04
CA GLU A 82 -8.80 -7.18 38.99
C GLU A 82 -8.12 -5.81 39.14
N PHE A 83 -8.64 -4.92 39.97
CA PHE A 83 -8.06 -3.60 40.23
C PHE A 83 -7.37 -3.52 41.60
N HIS A 84 -6.97 -4.66 42.18
CA HIS A 84 -6.18 -4.72 43.41
C HIS A 84 -4.80 -5.35 43.15
N GLY A 85 -3.91 -5.28 44.14
CA GLY A 85 -2.65 -6.03 44.14
C GLY A 85 -1.73 -5.65 42.97
N ALA A 86 -1.62 -6.51 41.96
CA ALA A 86 -0.76 -6.27 40.79
C ALA A 86 -1.14 -4.98 40.03
N PHE A 87 -2.42 -4.61 40.01
CA PHE A 87 -2.87 -3.36 39.38
C PHE A 87 -2.46 -2.13 40.20
N ASP A 88 -2.59 -2.19 41.53
CA ASP A 88 -2.15 -1.12 42.43
C ASP A 88 -0.64 -0.91 42.36
N GLU A 89 0.13 -2.00 42.28
CA GLU A 89 1.57 -1.97 42.06
C GLU A 89 1.91 -1.30 40.71
N ALA A 90 1.23 -1.65 39.63
CA ALA A 90 1.44 -1.02 38.33
C ALA A 90 1.12 0.49 38.35
N CYS A 91 0.06 0.90 39.05
CA CYS A 91 -0.25 2.31 39.26
C CYS A 91 0.89 3.03 39.98
N ARG A 92 1.42 2.44 41.06
CA ARG A 92 2.55 3.01 41.81
C ARG A 92 3.81 3.14 40.95
N GLN A 93 4.14 2.11 40.17
CA GLN A 93 5.31 2.11 39.27
C GLN A 93 5.21 3.19 38.18
N LEU A 94 4.00 3.47 37.72
CA LEU A 94 3.73 4.50 36.70
C LEU A 94 3.51 5.90 37.29
N GLY A 95 3.59 6.06 38.62
CA GLY A 95 3.32 7.33 39.30
C GLY A 95 1.86 7.79 39.21
N LEU A 96 0.92 6.85 39.04
CA LEU A 96 -0.49 7.12 38.85
C LEU A 96 -1.23 7.11 40.18
N ARG A 97 -2.09 8.12 40.39
CA ARG A 97 -3.06 8.08 41.48
C ARG A 97 -4.18 7.11 41.12
N HIS A 98 -4.32 6.03 41.89
CA HIS A 98 -5.45 5.13 41.75
C HIS A 98 -6.60 5.55 42.66
N THR A 99 -7.78 5.80 42.09
CA THR A 99 -9.01 6.12 42.83
C THR A 99 -10.09 5.08 42.51
N ARG A 100 -11.00 4.85 43.47
CA ARG A 100 -12.09 3.87 43.33
C ARG A 100 -13.46 4.55 43.40
N THR A 101 -14.44 4.01 42.68
CA THR A 101 -15.83 4.47 42.78
C THR A 101 -16.38 4.20 44.18
N LYS A 102 -17.26 5.10 44.67
CA LYS A 102 -17.94 4.91 45.96
C LYS A 102 -19.14 3.95 45.78
N PRO A 103 -19.39 3.02 46.71
CA PRO A 103 -20.56 2.13 46.65
C PRO A 103 -21.86 2.94 46.55
N ARG A 104 -22.80 2.49 45.69
CA ARG A 104 -24.13 3.10 45.47
C ARG A 104 -24.16 4.49 44.80
N HIS A 105 -23.16 4.84 44.00
CA HIS A 105 -23.19 6.05 43.15
C HIS A 105 -23.00 5.70 41.66
N ALA A 106 -24.09 5.35 40.96
CA ALA A 106 -24.10 4.92 39.54
C ALA A 106 -23.62 5.99 38.53
N TRP A 107 -23.50 7.26 38.93
CA TRP A 107 -23.18 8.38 38.04
C TRP A 107 -21.70 8.53 37.68
N THR A 108 -20.78 7.77 38.31
CA THR A 108 -19.33 7.92 38.06
C THR A 108 -18.78 7.05 36.93
N ASN A 109 -19.46 5.98 36.52
CA ASN A 109 -18.94 5.03 35.52
C ASN A 109 -19.84 4.84 34.28
N GLY A 110 -21.06 5.39 34.30
CA GLY A 110 -22.06 5.17 33.25
C GLY A 110 -21.68 5.64 31.83
N PHE A 111 -20.57 6.36 31.64
CA PHE A 111 -20.06 6.67 30.31
C PHE A 111 -19.12 5.58 29.77
N VAL A 112 -18.28 4.97 30.62
CA VAL A 112 -17.45 3.82 30.26
C VAL A 112 -18.34 2.61 29.97
N GLU A 113 -19.38 2.39 30.78
CA GLU A 113 -20.36 1.31 30.58
C GLU A 113 -21.12 1.46 29.25
N ARG A 114 -21.57 2.68 28.91
CA ARG A 114 -22.19 2.96 27.60
C ARG A 114 -21.22 2.73 26.44
N LEU A 115 -19.95 3.09 26.63
CA LEU A 115 -18.90 2.86 25.65
C LEU A 115 -18.65 1.35 25.44
N GLN A 116 -18.59 0.57 26.52
CA GLN A 116 -18.46 -0.89 26.48
C GLN A 116 -19.58 -1.53 25.67
N GLY A 117 -20.84 -1.15 25.94
CA GLY A 117 -21.99 -1.65 25.18
C GLY A 117 -21.88 -1.36 23.69
N THR A 118 -21.43 -0.16 23.33
CA THR A 118 -21.22 0.24 21.93
C THR A 118 -20.14 -0.62 21.27
N ILE A 119 -18.99 -0.80 21.95
CA ILE A 119 -17.89 -1.64 21.46
C ILE A 119 -18.35 -3.10 21.29
N LEU A 120 -19.10 -3.65 22.25
CA LEU A 120 -19.63 -5.01 22.16
C LEU A 120 -20.51 -5.19 20.92
N GLN A 121 -21.47 -4.27 20.69
CA GLN A 121 -22.44 -4.39 19.60
C GLN A 121 -21.82 -4.16 18.23
N GLU A 122 -21.06 -3.07 18.09
CA GLU A 122 -20.56 -2.61 16.80
C GLU A 122 -19.26 -3.30 16.40
N HIS A 123 -18.46 -3.77 17.37
CA HIS A 123 -17.17 -4.40 17.12
C HIS A 123 -17.15 -5.90 17.43
N TRP A 124 -17.25 -6.28 18.70
CA TRP A 124 -17.00 -7.68 19.09
C TRP A 124 -18.01 -8.67 18.53
N ARG A 125 -19.31 -8.34 18.56
CA ARG A 125 -20.35 -9.21 17.98
C ARG A 125 -20.19 -9.38 16.46
N VAL A 126 -19.65 -8.38 15.77
CA VAL A 126 -19.35 -8.47 14.33
C VAL A 126 -18.08 -9.29 14.11
N ALA A 127 -17.03 -9.07 14.92
CA ALA A 127 -15.77 -9.78 14.82
C ALA A 127 -15.92 -11.28 15.12
N PHE A 128 -16.67 -11.66 16.16
CA PHE A 128 -16.87 -13.05 16.58
C PHE A 128 -17.82 -13.85 15.69
N ARG A 129 -18.60 -13.21 14.81
CA ARG A 129 -19.41 -13.90 13.78
C ARG A 129 -18.60 -14.34 12.56
N ARG A 130 -17.32 -13.98 12.47
CA ARG A 130 -16.42 -14.38 11.37
C ARG A 130 -15.75 -15.72 11.71
N PRO A 131 -15.68 -16.70 10.78
CA PRO A 131 -15.07 -17.99 11.03
C PRO A 131 -13.54 -17.85 11.12
N ILE A 132 -13.02 -17.49 12.30
CA ILE A 132 -11.58 -17.32 12.56
C ILE A 132 -11.06 -18.32 13.61
N PHE A 133 -11.92 -19.09 14.28
CA PHE A 133 -11.51 -19.90 15.43
C PHE A 133 -11.23 -21.36 15.08
N HIS A 134 -10.16 -21.59 14.31
CA HIS A 134 -9.47 -22.89 14.29
C HIS A 134 -7.95 -22.69 14.25
N ARG A 135 -7.37 -22.10 15.30
CA ARG A 135 -6.01 -22.38 15.79
C ARG A 135 -5.76 -21.69 17.13
N PRO A 136 -5.25 -22.38 18.16
CA PRO A 136 -4.95 -21.80 19.47
C PRO A 136 -3.59 -21.11 19.40
N ALA A 137 -3.56 -19.86 18.94
CA ALA A 137 -2.39 -19.00 19.11
C ALA A 137 -2.85 -17.54 19.30
N GLY A 138 -2.86 -17.12 20.56
CA GLY A 138 -2.64 -15.72 20.96
C GLY A 138 -3.85 -14.79 20.93
N ALA A 139 -4.68 -14.83 21.97
CA ALA A 139 -5.56 -13.72 22.32
C ALA A 139 -4.79 -12.38 22.53
N ALA A 140 -3.49 -12.45 22.83
CA ALA A 140 -2.58 -11.31 22.91
C ALA A 140 -2.45 -10.52 21.59
N ALA A 141 -2.63 -11.16 20.42
CA ALA A 141 -2.51 -10.49 19.12
C ALA A 141 -3.70 -9.58 18.78
N VAL A 142 -4.82 -9.69 19.52
CA VAL A 142 -6.03 -8.89 19.31
C VAL A 142 -5.98 -7.57 20.10
N ALA A 143 -5.24 -7.53 21.21
CA ALA A 143 -5.15 -6.36 22.09
C ALA A 143 -4.57 -5.11 21.39
N HIS A 144 -3.73 -5.28 20.37
CA HIS A 144 -3.14 -4.17 19.61
C HIS A 144 -4.08 -3.52 18.56
N ARG A 145 -5.27 -4.08 18.28
CA ARG A 145 -6.12 -3.67 17.13
C ARG A 145 -7.18 -2.60 17.39
N VAL A 146 -7.36 -2.09 18.61
CA VAL A 146 -8.58 -1.32 18.96
C VAL A 146 -8.41 0.21 18.98
N HIS A 147 -7.23 0.75 18.65
CA HIS A 147 -6.93 2.16 18.94
C HIS A 147 -7.80 3.23 18.25
N ALA A 148 -8.62 2.92 17.22
CA ALA A 148 -9.17 3.97 16.36
C ALA A 148 -10.69 4.03 16.13
N LEU A 149 -11.51 3.22 16.81
CA LEU A 149 -12.96 3.23 16.51
C LEU A 149 -13.77 4.29 17.27
N LEU A 150 -13.23 4.96 18.29
CA LEU A 150 -14.07 5.67 19.28
C LEU A 150 -14.04 7.20 19.23
N GLN A 151 -13.36 7.83 18.27
CA GLN A 151 -13.39 9.29 18.12
C GLN A 151 -14.72 9.86 17.59
N ARG A 152 -15.75 9.03 17.29
CA ARG A 152 -16.91 9.50 16.50
C ARG A 152 -18.19 9.84 17.24
N ARG A 153 -18.31 9.69 18.56
CA ARG A 153 -19.61 9.95 19.23
C ARG A 153 -19.59 10.55 20.63
N ALA A 154 -18.43 10.97 21.16
CA ALA A 154 -18.45 11.85 22.32
C ALA A 154 -19.03 13.21 21.90
N ALA A 155 -20.05 13.67 22.62
CA ALA A 155 -20.74 14.93 22.37
C ALA A 155 -19.74 16.10 22.30
N ALA A 156 -20.05 17.07 21.42
CA ALA A 156 -19.30 18.28 21.15
C ALA A 156 -18.34 18.71 22.27
N SER A 157 -17.04 18.57 22.02
CA SER A 157 -16.00 19.12 22.89
C SER A 157 -16.15 20.64 22.95
N ARG A 158 -16.19 21.21 24.17
CA ARG A 158 -16.15 22.67 24.41
C ARG A 158 -14.76 23.30 24.15
N LEU A 159 -13.86 22.59 23.48
CA LEU A 159 -12.52 23.07 23.17
C LEU A 159 -12.26 22.96 21.66
N PRO A 160 -11.73 24.03 21.03
CA PRO A 160 -11.48 24.02 19.60
C PRO A 160 -10.30 23.11 19.25
N ALA A 161 -10.40 22.46 18.09
CA ALA A 161 -9.30 21.72 17.50
C ALA A 161 -8.11 22.66 17.16
N PRO A 162 -6.85 22.19 17.24
CA PRO A 162 -5.69 23.02 16.94
C PRO A 162 -5.67 23.43 15.46
N ARG A 163 -5.39 24.71 15.17
CA ARG A 163 -5.07 25.21 13.83
C ARG A 163 -3.55 25.16 13.59
N PRO A 164 -3.09 25.01 12.33
CA PRO A 164 -1.68 25.01 11.98
C PRO A 164 -1.10 26.42 11.90
N ASP A 165 0.08 26.59 12.51
CA ASP A 165 1.14 27.60 12.41
C ASP A 165 0.81 29.09 12.16
N THR A 166 1.35 29.94 13.03
CA THR A 166 2.06 31.18 12.63
C THR A 166 2.94 31.66 13.79
N PHE A 167 4.24 31.51 13.62
CA PHE A 167 5.26 32.26 14.35
C PHE A 167 5.07 33.76 14.01
N HIS A 168 4.62 34.56 14.95
CA HIS A 168 4.89 36.00 14.95
C HIS A 168 5.48 36.41 16.29
N ALA A 169 6.76 36.76 16.23
CA ALA A 169 7.52 37.36 17.30
C ALA A 169 6.83 38.61 17.86
N ARG A 170 6.76 38.72 19.19
CA ARG A 170 6.76 40.00 19.89
C ARG A 170 7.87 40.03 20.92
N LEU A 171 8.75 41.00 20.72
CA LEU A 171 9.82 41.44 21.61
C LEU A 171 9.29 41.75 23.02
N GLY A 172 9.97 41.23 24.03
CA GLY A 172 9.83 41.64 25.43
C GLY A 172 11.16 41.43 26.16
N ARG A 173 11.89 42.52 26.40
CA ARG A 173 13.18 42.59 27.09
C ARG A 173 13.06 42.28 28.59
N ARG A 174 14.10 41.61 29.16
CA ARG A 174 14.79 41.86 30.47
C ARG A 174 15.71 40.65 30.76
N GLN A 175 17.02 40.72 30.54
CA GLN A 175 18.15 41.17 31.40
C GLN A 175 18.47 40.31 32.65
N GLY A 176 19.74 39.86 32.73
CA GLY A 176 20.50 39.48 33.95
C GLY A 176 21.05 38.03 33.95
N MET A 177 22.30 37.74 33.54
CA MET A 177 23.53 37.52 34.38
C MET A 177 23.42 36.33 35.38
N THR A 178 24.35 35.40 35.65
CA THR A 178 25.72 35.02 35.20
C THR A 178 26.09 33.69 35.92
N SER A 179 27.03 32.92 35.31
CA SER A 179 28.07 32.04 35.92
C SER A 179 27.81 30.72 36.69
N TRP A 180 28.43 29.66 36.14
CA TRP A 180 29.35 28.64 36.71
C TRP A 180 28.94 27.68 37.87
N ASN A 181 28.99 26.37 37.52
CA ASN A 181 29.42 25.17 38.27
C ASN A 181 29.41 25.18 39.81
N ALA A 182 28.71 24.20 40.41
CA ALA A 182 29.31 23.24 41.36
C ALA A 182 28.33 22.12 41.79
N LEU A 183 28.88 20.89 41.81
CA LEU A 183 28.58 19.75 42.71
C LEU A 183 27.44 18.77 42.37
N GLY A 184 27.87 17.50 42.19
CA GLY A 184 27.21 16.39 42.88
C GLY A 184 26.96 15.13 42.05
N GLN A 185 28.02 14.38 41.73
CA GLN A 185 27.88 13.01 41.25
C GLN A 185 27.08 12.16 42.25
N SER A 186 26.10 11.39 41.76
CA SER A 186 25.67 10.15 42.39
C SER A 186 25.56 9.09 41.31
N LYS A 187 26.51 8.16 41.36
CA LYS A 187 26.61 6.97 40.51
C LYS A 187 25.40 6.07 40.76
N CYS A 188 24.59 5.85 39.73
CA CYS A 188 23.87 4.59 39.56
C CYS A 188 24.26 4.00 38.21
N GLN A 189 25.22 3.09 38.27
CA GLN A 189 25.58 2.18 37.19
C GLN A 189 24.43 1.18 37.02
N HIS A 190 23.47 1.48 36.15
CA HIS A 190 22.70 0.43 35.48
C HIS A 190 23.17 0.35 34.04
N ARG A 191 23.92 -0.71 33.79
CA ARG A 191 24.33 -1.25 32.50
C ARG A 191 23.08 -1.34 31.61
N PHE A 192 22.94 -0.38 30.69
CA PHE A 192 21.96 -0.48 29.60
C PHE A 192 22.43 -1.60 28.68
N GLU A 193 21.72 -2.71 28.67
CA GLU A 193 21.84 -3.67 27.58
C GLU A 193 21.27 -3.05 26.29
N PRO A 194 22.00 -3.10 25.16
CA PRO A 194 21.54 -2.54 23.90
C PRO A 194 20.61 -3.54 23.20
N GLY A 195 19.30 -3.26 23.18
CA GLY A 195 18.33 -4.18 22.56
C GLY A 195 16.95 -3.62 22.23
N HIS A 196 16.74 -2.30 22.20
CA HIS A 196 15.51 -1.71 21.65
C HIS A 196 15.89 -0.58 20.72
N ALA A 197 15.82 -0.85 19.41
CA ALA A 197 16.00 0.16 18.39
C ALA A 197 15.02 1.33 18.62
N SER A 198 15.56 2.53 18.85
CA SER A 198 14.82 3.78 18.77
C SER A 198 14.17 3.86 17.39
N ARG A 199 12.87 3.59 17.29
CA ARG A 199 12.13 3.59 16.01
C ARG A 199 12.13 5.01 15.44
N VAL A 200 12.58 5.16 14.19
CA VAL A 200 12.74 6.45 13.51
C VAL A 200 11.37 6.97 13.07
N ALA A 201 11.10 8.26 13.26
CA ALA A 201 9.87 8.88 12.77
C ALA A 201 9.83 8.88 11.23
N ALA A 202 8.68 8.55 10.65
CA ALA A 202 8.46 8.71 9.21
C ALA A 202 7.87 10.10 8.90
N TYR A 203 8.23 10.61 7.72
CA TYR A 203 7.80 11.88 7.16
C TYR A 203 7.18 11.64 5.79
N HIS A 204 6.30 12.57 5.38
CA HIS A 204 5.63 12.52 4.09
C HIS A 204 6.08 13.70 3.22
N LEU A 205 6.20 13.46 1.91
CA LEU A 205 6.40 14.51 0.93
C LEU A 205 5.59 14.24 -0.33
N ASP A 206 5.27 15.32 -1.05
CA ASP A 206 4.66 15.25 -2.37
C ASP A 206 5.78 15.11 -3.42
N PRO A 207 5.91 13.94 -4.09
CA PRO A 207 6.98 13.69 -5.06
C PRO A 207 6.89 14.55 -6.32
N LEU A 208 5.76 15.23 -6.57
CA LEU A 208 5.58 16.15 -7.69
C LEU A 208 6.01 17.58 -7.36
N ARG A 209 6.16 17.91 -6.06
CA ARG A 209 6.50 19.26 -5.59
C ARG A 209 7.85 19.33 -4.91
N ASP A 210 8.29 18.26 -4.25
CA ASP A 210 9.56 18.21 -3.54
C ASP A 210 10.70 17.87 -4.51
N PRO A 211 11.66 18.78 -4.76
CA PRO A 211 12.73 18.56 -5.72
C PRO A 211 13.71 17.47 -5.27
N ARG A 212 13.74 17.10 -3.99
CA ARG A 212 14.61 16.03 -3.47
C ARG A 212 14.25 14.67 -4.04
N TRP A 213 12.96 14.43 -4.33
CA TRP A 213 12.52 13.15 -4.86
C TRP A 213 13.17 12.84 -6.21
N GLY A 214 13.09 13.77 -7.17
CA GLY A 214 13.71 13.60 -8.48
C GLY A 214 15.22 13.35 -8.40
N LYS A 215 15.94 14.10 -7.57
CA LYS A 215 17.39 13.93 -7.36
C LYS A 215 17.74 12.56 -6.77
N PHE A 216 16.99 12.13 -5.76
CA PHE A 216 17.18 10.83 -5.11
C PHE A 216 16.97 9.66 -6.07
N LEU A 217 16.01 9.78 -7.00
CA LEU A 217 15.80 8.75 -8.01
C LEU A 217 16.99 8.57 -8.94
N GLU A 218 17.74 9.63 -9.25
CA GLU A 218 18.92 9.54 -10.12
C GLU A 218 20.09 8.80 -9.43
N SER A 219 20.23 8.91 -8.10
CA SER A 219 21.30 8.22 -7.36
C SER A 219 20.92 6.79 -6.94
N HIS A 220 19.66 6.51 -6.64
CA HIS A 220 19.29 5.21 -6.05
C HIS A 220 19.29 4.07 -7.09
N PRO A 221 20.01 2.95 -6.88
CA PRO A 221 20.21 1.91 -7.90
C PRO A 221 18.95 1.12 -8.25
N ARG A 222 17.99 1.00 -7.32
CA ARG A 222 16.70 0.31 -7.55
C ARG A 222 15.56 1.23 -8.01
N ALA A 223 15.84 2.50 -8.29
CA ALA A 223 14.83 3.40 -8.83
C ALA A 223 14.44 2.96 -10.25
N SER A 224 13.16 3.08 -10.57
CA SER A 224 12.60 2.69 -11.88
C SER A 224 11.73 3.81 -12.47
N VAL A 225 11.38 3.68 -13.75
CA VAL A 225 10.52 4.65 -14.45
C VAL A 225 9.21 4.94 -13.70
N PHE A 226 8.68 3.96 -12.96
CA PHE A 226 7.45 4.10 -12.21
C PHE A 226 7.57 5.09 -11.06
N HIS A 227 8.76 5.27 -10.47
CA HIS A 227 8.99 6.22 -9.38
C HIS A 227 9.00 7.68 -9.86
N THR A 228 9.23 7.91 -11.14
CA THR A 228 9.54 9.24 -11.68
C THR A 228 8.37 10.21 -11.56
N PRO A 229 8.62 11.51 -11.30
CA PRO A 229 7.58 12.53 -11.36
C PRO A 229 6.78 12.52 -12.66
N ALA A 230 7.41 12.18 -13.79
CA ALA A 230 6.74 12.03 -15.08
C ALA A 230 5.63 10.95 -15.08
N TRP A 231 5.91 9.77 -14.52
CA TRP A 231 4.90 8.71 -14.38
C TRP A 231 3.77 9.12 -13.43
N LEU A 232 4.13 9.70 -12.28
CA LEU A 232 3.18 10.17 -11.26
C LEU A 232 2.28 11.28 -11.79
N GLU A 233 2.83 12.21 -12.59
CA GLU A 233 2.09 13.29 -13.21
C GLU A 233 1.11 12.77 -14.27
N ALA A 234 1.47 11.73 -15.03
CA ALA A 234 0.53 11.08 -15.95
C ALA A 234 -0.66 10.44 -15.20
N LEU A 235 -0.42 9.83 -14.03
CA LEU A 235 -1.47 9.30 -13.15
C LEU A 235 -2.37 10.42 -12.63
N ARG A 236 -1.78 11.53 -12.16
CA ARG A 236 -2.51 12.70 -11.66
C ARG A 236 -3.36 13.35 -12.76
N ARG A 237 -2.80 13.61 -13.94
CA ARG A 237 -3.53 14.25 -15.06
C ARG A 237 -4.69 13.41 -15.59
N THR A 238 -4.54 12.08 -15.53
CA THR A 238 -5.54 11.17 -16.11
C THR A 238 -6.62 10.79 -15.11
N TYR A 239 -6.23 10.47 -13.89
CA TYR A 239 -7.10 9.89 -12.88
C TYR A 239 -7.20 10.75 -11.62
N GLY A 240 -6.45 11.84 -11.47
CA GLY A 240 -6.43 12.62 -10.24
C GLY A 240 -5.92 11.82 -9.04
N TYR A 241 -5.07 10.81 -9.27
CA TYR A 241 -4.43 10.10 -8.16
C TYR A 241 -3.44 11.01 -7.47
N GLU A 242 -3.46 10.93 -6.14
CA GLU A 242 -2.55 11.68 -5.27
C GLU A 242 -1.41 10.75 -4.87
N SER A 243 -0.19 11.10 -5.28
CA SER A 243 1.03 10.40 -4.91
C SER A 243 1.63 10.98 -3.64
N VAL A 244 2.15 10.11 -2.77
CA VAL A 244 2.85 10.48 -1.54
C VAL A 244 4.07 9.59 -1.37
N VAL A 245 5.17 10.17 -0.90
CA VAL A 245 6.37 9.41 -0.50
C VAL A 245 6.45 9.39 1.02
N TYR A 246 6.60 8.19 1.57
CA TYR A 246 6.94 7.94 2.97
C TYR A 246 8.46 7.79 3.07
N THR A 247 9.11 8.50 3.98
CA THR A 247 10.57 8.46 4.18
C THR A 247 10.92 8.60 5.65
N THR A 248 12.02 8.00 6.12
CA THR A 248 12.56 8.29 7.47
C THR A 248 13.53 9.47 7.46
N THR A 249 13.82 10.05 6.28
CA THR A 249 14.64 11.25 6.15
C THR A 249 13.84 12.50 6.58
N PRO A 250 14.35 13.31 7.53
CA PRO A 250 13.69 14.54 7.93
C PRO A 250 13.53 15.59 6.80
N PRO A 251 12.58 16.53 6.94
CA PRO A 251 12.49 17.69 6.06
C PRO A 251 13.81 18.48 6.02
N GLY A 252 14.14 19.02 4.85
CA GLY A 252 15.35 19.84 4.66
C GLY A 252 16.66 19.07 4.48
N ILE A 253 16.66 17.75 4.64
CA ILE A 253 17.83 16.88 4.39
C ILE A 253 17.63 16.14 3.07
N GLU A 254 18.73 15.90 2.33
CA GLU A 254 18.71 15.07 1.11
C GLU A 254 18.22 13.64 1.43
N LEU A 255 17.37 13.10 0.56
CA LEU A 255 16.71 11.82 0.81
C LEU A 255 17.72 10.66 0.78
N THR A 256 17.63 9.80 1.79
CA THR A 256 18.39 8.54 1.86
C THR A 256 17.50 7.33 1.60
N ASN A 257 16.18 7.47 1.75
CA ASN A 257 15.22 6.43 1.43
C ASN A 257 13.86 7.03 1.06
N GLY A 258 12.99 6.20 0.46
CA GLY A 258 11.59 6.55 0.28
C GLY A 258 10.75 5.44 -0.33
N MET A 259 9.47 5.42 0.03
CA MET A 259 8.46 4.55 -0.56
C MET A 259 7.34 5.39 -1.15
N VAL A 260 7.26 5.41 -2.48
CA VAL A 260 6.21 6.14 -3.20
C VAL A 260 4.95 5.29 -3.34
N LEU A 261 3.81 5.91 -3.04
CA LEU A 261 2.50 5.27 -3.03
C LEU A 261 1.47 6.22 -3.64
N CYS A 262 0.32 5.69 -4.06
CA CYS A 262 -0.84 6.51 -4.40
C CYS A 262 -2.00 6.26 -3.45
N ARG A 263 -2.60 7.35 -3.00
CA ARG A 263 -3.90 7.37 -2.33
C ARG A 263 -4.98 7.16 -3.38
N VAL A 264 -5.81 6.15 -3.18
CA VAL A 264 -6.92 5.82 -4.07
C VAL A 264 -8.21 5.89 -3.29
N TYR A 265 -9.03 6.86 -3.66
CA TYR A 265 -10.39 7.00 -3.16
C TYR A 265 -11.39 6.48 -4.19
N SER A 266 -12.29 5.62 -3.72
CA SER A 266 -13.35 5.04 -4.52
C SER A 266 -14.63 4.93 -3.71
N PRO A 267 -15.72 5.59 -4.14
CA PRO A 267 -17.06 5.37 -3.57
C PRO A 267 -17.50 3.90 -3.50
N ILE A 268 -17.23 3.08 -4.52
CA ILE A 268 -17.66 1.67 -4.60
C ILE A 268 -16.73 0.73 -3.85
N THR A 269 -15.43 1.01 -3.90
CA THR A 269 -14.39 0.05 -3.48
C THR A 269 -13.58 0.53 -2.28
N GLY A 270 -13.92 1.70 -1.74
CA GLY A 270 -13.33 2.23 -0.52
C GLY A 270 -12.00 2.96 -0.71
N ARG A 271 -11.41 3.36 0.42
CA ARG A 271 -10.13 4.06 0.51
C ARG A 271 -8.99 3.07 0.62
N ARG A 272 -7.88 3.34 -0.03
CA ARG A 272 -6.66 2.52 0.09
C ARG A 272 -5.43 3.30 -0.35
N VAL A 273 -4.28 2.76 -0.02
CA VAL A 273 -2.99 3.23 -0.51
C VAL A 273 -2.28 2.08 -1.22
N VAL A 274 -1.79 2.29 -2.42
CA VAL A 274 -1.14 1.21 -3.20
C VAL A 274 0.18 1.66 -3.78
N SER A 275 1.13 0.74 -3.90
CA SER A 275 2.24 0.88 -4.83
C SER A 275 1.66 1.15 -6.22
N LEU A 276 1.90 2.37 -6.69
CA LEU A 276 1.46 3.04 -7.91
C LEU A 276 0.49 2.26 -8.83
N PRO A 277 -0.71 2.81 -9.12
CA PRO A 277 -1.61 2.25 -10.12
C PRO A 277 -0.93 2.09 -11.49
N PHE A 278 -1.25 1.00 -12.17
CA PHE A 278 -0.76 0.67 -13.51
C PHE A 278 0.76 0.47 -13.62
N SER A 279 1.50 0.38 -12.51
CA SER A 279 2.86 -0.16 -12.50
C SER A 279 2.84 -1.67 -12.24
N ASP A 280 3.81 -2.38 -12.82
CA ASP A 280 3.94 -3.83 -12.60
C ASP A 280 4.53 -4.11 -11.22
N HIS A 281 5.44 -3.25 -10.79
CA HIS A 281 6.09 -3.24 -9.49
C HIS A 281 6.39 -1.80 -9.11
N CYS A 282 6.76 -1.58 -7.84
CA CYS A 282 7.32 -0.32 -7.36
C CYS A 282 8.11 -0.64 -6.08
N GLU A 283 9.43 -0.74 -6.21
CA GLU A 283 10.34 -1.08 -5.12
C GLU A 283 10.36 0.02 -4.04
N PRO A 284 10.18 -0.30 -2.75
CA PRO A 284 10.57 0.62 -1.69
C PRO A 284 12.06 0.92 -1.77
N LEU A 285 12.44 2.18 -2.01
CA LEU A 285 13.83 2.60 -2.15
C LEU A 285 14.46 2.77 -0.77
N VAL A 286 14.70 1.65 -0.10
CA VAL A 286 15.12 1.57 1.31
C VAL A 286 16.24 0.54 1.45
N GLU A 287 17.41 0.95 1.94
CA GLU A 287 18.57 0.05 2.09
C GLU A 287 18.57 -0.71 3.42
N ARG A 288 18.04 -0.11 4.49
CA ARG A 288 18.05 -0.67 5.84
C ARG A 288 16.70 -1.26 6.24
N SER A 289 16.70 -2.44 6.88
CA SER A 289 15.49 -3.09 7.39
C SER A 289 14.71 -2.22 8.36
N GLU A 290 15.41 -1.47 9.22
CA GLU A 290 14.82 -0.64 10.27
C GLU A 290 14.03 0.54 9.69
N ASP A 291 14.52 1.10 8.58
CA ASP A 291 13.81 2.15 7.85
C ASP A 291 12.52 1.59 7.26
N LEU A 292 12.59 0.43 6.60
CA LEU A 292 11.42 -0.22 6.00
C LEU A 292 10.37 -0.55 7.05
N GLU A 293 10.78 -1.12 8.19
CA GLU A 293 9.88 -1.40 9.31
C GLU A 293 9.20 -0.13 9.85
N SER A 294 9.94 0.98 9.93
CA SER A 294 9.42 2.28 10.38
C SER A 294 8.41 2.85 9.38
N LEU A 295 8.66 2.72 8.07
CA LEU A 295 7.72 3.13 7.02
C LEU A 295 6.44 2.26 7.03
N ILE A 296 6.58 0.93 7.11
CA ILE A 296 5.43 0.02 7.20
C ILE A 296 4.62 0.31 8.46
N HIS A 297 5.27 0.54 9.60
CA HIS A 297 4.57 0.91 10.84
C HIS A 297 3.77 2.20 10.70
N SER A 298 4.35 3.20 10.03
CA SER A 298 3.68 4.48 9.82
C SER A 298 2.46 4.33 8.88
N LEU A 299 2.58 3.51 7.84
CA LEU A 299 1.44 3.14 7.00
C LEU A 299 0.33 2.40 7.75
N GLU A 300 0.68 1.53 8.71
CA GLU A 300 -0.32 0.86 9.56
C GLU A 300 -1.09 1.89 10.39
N LEU A 301 -0.40 2.81 11.05
CA LEU A 301 -1.03 3.88 11.83
C LEU A 301 -1.93 4.77 10.97
N ASP A 302 -1.46 5.15 9.78
CA ASP A 302 -2.23 5.97 8.84
C ASP A 302 -3.42 5.21 8.26
N SER A 303 -3.27 3.92 7.95
CA SER A 303 -4.38 3.09 7.47
C SER A 303 -5.55 3.05 8.45
N ILE A 304 -5.21 3.07 9.74
CA ILE A 304 -6.15 3.08 10.83
C ILE A 304 -6.78 4.47 10.99
N SER A 305 -5.98 5.53 11.04
CA SER A 305 -6.43 6.91 11.26
C SER A 305 -7.30 7.42 10.09
N GLU A 306 -6.91 7.09 8.86
CA GLU A 306 -7.57 7.54 7.63
C GLU A 306 -8.63 6.57 7.10
N ARG A 307 -8.77 5.39 7.74
CA ARG A 307 -9.76 4.36 7.44
C ARG A 307 -9.59 3.78 6.04
N TRP A 308 -8.38 3.34 5.75
CA TRP A 308 -8.09 2.60 4.54
C TRP A 308 -8.56 1.14 4.68
N GLU A 309 -9.19 0.61 3.63
CA GLU A 309 -9.57 -0.80 3.51
C GLU A 309 -8.32 -1.70 3.50
N TYR A 310 -7.26 -1.24 2.83
CA TYR A 310 -5.93 -1.83 2.87
C TYR A 310 -4.86 -0.83 2.38
N PHE A 311 -3.60 -1.14 2.65
CA PHE A 311 -2.49 -0.68 1.82
C PHE A 311 -1.77 -1.85 1.14
N GLU A 312 -1.17 -1.60 -0.03
CA GLU A 312 -0.49 -2.61 -0.85
C GLU A 312 0.93 -2.16 -1.22
N VAL A 313 1.88 -3.08 -1.06
CA VAL A 313 3.29 -2.90 -1.46
C VAL A 313 3.65 -3.92 -2.54
N ARG A 314 4.31 -3.47 -3.62
CA ARG A 314 4.68 -4.29 -4.79
C ARG A 314 6.19 -4.30 -5.04
N PRO A 315 7.00 -4.83 -4.11
CA PRO A 315 8.44 -4.83 -4.27
C PRO A 315 8.86 -5.82 -5.38
N GLN A 316 9.89 -5.44 -6.13
CA GLN A 316 10.55 -6.33 -7.09
C GLN A 316 11.49 -7.31 -6.37
N THR A 317 12.15 -6.87 -5.30
CA THR A 317 13.01 -7.72 -4.48
C THR A 317 12.20 -8.33 -3.33
N ALA A 318 12.51 -9.56 -2.93
CA ALA A 318 11.91 -10.13 -1.73
C ALA A 318 12.31 -9.27 -0.52
N LEU A 319 11.38 -8.45 -0.03
CA LEU A 319 11.61 -7.69 1.17
C LEU A 319 11.71 -8.66 2.35
N ALA A 320 12.74 -8.53 3.16
CA ALA A 320 12.81 -9.16 4.47
C ALA A 320 11.84 -8.44 5.41
N ILE A 321 10.54 -8.58 5.18
CA ILE A 321 9.50 -8.05 6.08
C ILE A 321 9.27 -9.12 7.15
N PRO A 322 9.27 -8.75 8.45
CA PRO A 322 8.83 -9.66 9.50
C PRO A 322 7.44 -10.24 9.17
N PRO A 323 7.24 -11.57 9.21
CA PRO A 323 6.00 -12.25 8.79
C PRO A 323 4.70 -11.80 9.48
N SER A 324 4.79 -10.97 10.52
CA SER A 324 3.69 -10.60 11.40
C SER A 324 2.88 -9.38 10.95
N ARG A 325 3.28 -8.69 9.86
CA ARG A 325 2.64 -7.41 9.45
C ARG A 325 2.00 -7.43 8.07
N LEU A 326 2.71 -7.89 7.03
CA LEU A 326 2.18 -7.92 5.66
C LEU A 326 1.95 -9.35 5.20
N GLU A 327 0.83 -9.59 4.51
CA GLU A 327 0.52 -10.90 3.93
C GLU A 327 0.60 -10.88 2.39
N PRO A 328 1.05 -11.98 1.76
CA PRO A 328 0.97 -12.12 0.31
C PRO A 328 -0.48 -12.08 -0.14
N ALA A 329 -0.81 -11.12 -1.01
CA ALA A 329 -2.13 -11.00 -1.61
C ALA A 329 -2.19 -11.68 -2.97
N GLN A 330 -1.17 -11.48 -3.80
CA GLN A 330 -1.08 -12.02 -5.16
C GLN A 330 0.37 -12.31 -5.55
N ALA A 331 0.56 -13.29 -6.42
CA ALA A 331 1.85 -13.66 -6.97
C ALA A 331 1.82 -13.59 -8.50
N PHE A 332 2.94 -13.14 -9.06
CA PHE A 332 3.20 -13.01 -10.49
C PHE A 332 4.58 -13.56 -10.82
N TYR A 333 4.84 -13.73 -12.12
CA TYR A 333 6.19 -13.85 -12.63
C TYR A 333 6.63 -12.55 -13.28
N LEU A 334 7.83 -12.09 -12.95
CA LEU A 334 8.51 -11.02 -13.66
C LEU A 334 9.59 -11.63 -14.55
N HIS A 335 9.77 -11.07 -15.74
CA HIS A 335 10.75 -11.54 -16.71
C HIS A 335 11.70 -10.42 -17.07
N SER A 336 12.99 -10.65 -16.92
CA SER A 336 14.01 -9.69 -17.34
C SER A 336 15.10 -10.35 -18.19
N LEU A 337 15.63 -9.59 -19.13
CA LEU A 337 16.74 -10.02 -19.98
C LEU A 337 17.96 -9.15 -19.70
N ASP A 338 19.09 -9.81 -19.45
CA ASP A 338 20.39 -9.16 -19.29
C ASP A 338 20.97 -8.77 -20.66
N LEU A 339 21.10 -7.46 -20.89
CA LEU A 339 21.62 -6.88 -22.12
C LEU A 339 23.14 -6.75 -22.14
N THR A 340 23.83 -6.95 -21.01
CA THR A 340 25.29 -6.77 -20.91
C THR A 340 26.09 -7.81 -21.71
N ARG A 341 25.44 -8.91 -22.13
CA ARG A 341 26.01 -9.99 -22.93
C ARG A 341 26.23 -9.63 -24.41
N GLY A 342 25.64 -8.53 -24.85
CA GLY A 342 25.66 -8.09 -26.25
C GLY A 342 24.63 -8.81 -27.13
N ILE A 343 24.10 -8.07 -28.09
CA ILE A 343 22.92 -8.44 -28.90
C ILE A 343 23.15 -9.68 -29.76
N LYS A 344 24.40 -9.91 -30.19
CA LYS A 344 24.78 -11.10 -30.97
C LYS A 344 24.67 -12.39 -30.15
N ASP A 345 25.11 -12.38 -28.88
CA ASP A 345 24.96 -13.54 -27.99
C ASP A 345 23.50 -13.75 -27.63
N ILE A 346 22.78 -12.66 -27.30
CA ILE A 346 21.35 -12.69 -27.03
C ILE A 346 20.60 -13.38 -28.18
N PHE A 347 20.79 -12.92 -29.42
CA PHE A 347 20.11 -13.49 -30.58
C PHE A 347 20.30 -15.00 -30.72
N ARG A 348 21.54 -15.48 -30.51
CA ARG A 348 21.87 -16.91 -30.63
C ARG A 348 21.11 -17.77 -29.63
N ARG A 349 20.82 -17.24 -28.44
CA ARG A 349 20.10 -17.92 -27.36
C ARG A 349 18.58 -17.82 -27.47
N LEU A 350 18.05 -16.88 -28.26
CA LEU A 350 16.61 -16.78 -28.50
C LEU A 350 16.07 -18.08 -29.09
N HIS A 351 14.86 -18.47 -28.73
CA HIS A 351 14.26 -19.71 -29.23
C HIS A 351 14.18 -19.70 -30.76
N LYS A 352 14.78 -20.72 -31.40
CA LYS A 352 14.92 -20.80 -32.87
C LYS A 352 13.60 -20.63 -33.61
N ASP A 353 12.56 -21.35 -33.20
CA ASP A 353 11.32 -21.41 -33.98
C ASP A 353 10.31 -20.31 -33.64
N SER A 354 10.23 -19.95 -32.37
CA SER A 354 9.25 -18.97 -31.88
C SER A 354 9.73 -17.53 -32.00
N VAL A 355 11.04 -17.31 -32.05
CA VAL A 355 11.63 -15.97 -32.06
C VAL A 355 12.48 -15.76 -33.31
N GLN A 356 13.63 -16.43 -33.46
CA GLN A 356 14.56 -16.17 -34.57
C GLN A 356 13.90 -16.35 -35.95
N ARG A 357 13.18 -17.46 -36.15
CA ARG A 357 12.45 -17.75 -37.40
C ARG A 357 11.37 -16.70 -37.69
N LYS A 358 10.69 -16.20 -36.66
CA LYS A 358 9.64 -15.18 -36.79
C LYS A 358 10.21 -13.79 -37.07
N ILE A 359 11.38 -13.45 -36.53
CA ILE A 359 12.12 -12.22 -36.89
C ILE A 359 12.47 -12.25 -38.38
N ARG A 360 13.12 -13.33 -38.84
CA ARG A 360 13.46 -13.50 -40.27
C ARG A 360 12.23 -13.55 -41.16
N ARG A 361 11.11 -14.10 -40.66
CA ARG A 361 9.84 -14.07 -41.40
C ARG A 361 9.31 -12.66 -41.53
N ALA A 362 9.32 -11.85 -40.48
CA ALA A 362 8.89 -10.46 -40.54
C ALA A 362 9.67 -9.66 -41.60
N GLU A 363 10.98 -9.88 -41.69
CA GLU A 363 11.85 -9.28 -42.72
C GLU A 363 11.48 -9.76 -44.13
N ARG A 364 11.35 -11.07 -44.33
CA ARG A 364 10.97 -11.65 -45.64
C ARG A 364 9.60 -11.20 -46.10
N GLU A 365 8.66 -11.05 -45.17
CA GLU A 365 7.31 -10.57 -45.43
C GLU A 365 7.25 -9.05 -45.63
N GLY A 366 8.37 -8.33 -45.58
CA GLY A 366 8.43 -6.89 -45.81
C GLY A 366 7.62 -6.11 -44.77
N LEU A 367 7.64 -6.54 -43.51
CA LEU A 367 7.05 -5.74 -42.43
C LEU A 367 7.86 -4.46 -42.24
N THR A 368 7.17 -3.34 -42.18
CA THR A 368 7.76 -2.03 -41.90
C THR A 368 7.75 -1.74 -40.40
N TYR A 369 8.70 -0.94 -39.95
CA TYR A 369 8.89 -0.58 -38.54
C TYR A 369 8.90 0.94 -38.39
N GLU A 370 8.07 1.47 -37.50
CA GLU A 370 8.03 2.88 -37.13
C GLU A 370 8.14 3.03 -35.61
N GLU A 371 8.88 4.03 -35.13
CA GLU A 371 8.95 4.35 -33.71
C GLU A 371 8.89 5.86 -33.45
N GLY A 372 8.47 6.23 -32.23
CA GLY A 372 8.45 7.62 -31.81
C GLY A 372 7.30 7.92 -30.85
N ARG A 373 6.83 9.17 -30.88
CA ARG A 373 5.91 9.74 -29.87
C ARG A 373 4.79 10.58 -30.49
N SER A 374 4.63 10.54 -31.82
CA SER A 374 3.66 11.38 -32.52
C SER A 374 2.22 10.94 -32.23
N GLU A 375 1.27 11.86 -32.40
CA GLU A 375 -0.16 11.53 -32.32
C GLU A 375 -0.56 10.47 -33.35
N ALA A 376 0.04 10.47 -34.54
CA ALA A 376 -0.20 9.46 -35.56
C ALA A 376 0.23 8.05 -35.10
N LEU A 377 1.36 7.91 -34.39
CA LEU A 377 1.76 6.63 -33.79
C LEU A 377 0.82 6.24 -32.64
N LEU A 378 0.36 7.21 -31.85
CA LEU A 378 -0.61 6.98 -30.79
C LEU A 378 -1.96 6.49 -31.36
N ASP A 379 -2.41 7.02 -32.49
CA ASP A 379 -3.59 6.55 -33.23
C ASP A 379 -3.44 5.08 -33.63
N LYS A 380 -2.32 4.72 -34.27
CA LYS A 380 -2.01 3.36 -34.70
C LYS A 380 -1.99 2.39 -33.50
N PHE A 381 -1.28 2.75 -32.43
CA PHE A 381 -1.25 1.97 -31.19
C PHE A 381 -2.64 1.80 -30.58
N TYR A 382 -3.40 2.89 -30.42
CA TYR A 382 -4.69 2.84 -29.72
C TYR A 382 -5.71 1.99 -30.50
N ARG A 383 -5.69 2.04 -31.84
CA ARG A 383 -6.52 1.16 -32.69
C ARG A 383 -6.21 -0.32 -32.44
N LEU A 384 -4.93 -0.69 -32.35
CA LEU A 384 -4.50 -2.06 -32.05
C LEU A 384 -4.83 -2.47 -30.60
N LEU A 385 -4.75 -1.53 -29.66
CA LEU A 385 -5.15 -1.74 -28.26
C LEU A 385 -6.63 -2.07 -28.17
N LEU A 386 -7.51 -1.31 -28.83
CA LEU A 386 -8.95 -1.57 -28.83
C LEU A 386 -9.24 -2.98 -29.34
N ARG A 387 -8.64 -3.40 -30.47
CA ARG A 387 -8.76 -4.77 -30.99
C ARG A 387 -8.29 -5.83 -29.99
N THR A 388 -7.11 -5.63 -29.42
CA THR A 388 -6.51 -6.55 -28.44
C THR A 388 -7.39 -6.70 -27.21
N ARG A 389 -7.91 -5.58 -26.69
CA ARG A 389 -8.76 -5.55 -25.50
C ARG A 389 -10.14 -6.17 -25.75
N ARG A 390 -10.75 -5.93 -26.91
CA ARG A 390 -11.99 -6.63 -27.32
C ARG A 390 -11.79 -8.15 -27.35
N ARG A 391 -10.71 -8.64 -27.96
CA ARG A 391 -10.37 -10.08 -28.00
C ARG A 391 -10.17 -10.66 -26.60
N GLN A 392 -9.54 -9.91 -25.69
CA GLN A 392 -9.35 -10.33 -24.31
C GLN A 392 -10.63 -10.21 -23.45
N HIS A 393 -11.71 -9.63 -24.00
CA HIS A 393 -12.92 -9.23 -23.29
C HIS A 393 -12.67 -8.25 -22.16
N LEU A 394 -11.73 -7.32 -22.39
CA LEU A 394 -11.27 -6.37 -21.41
C LEU A 394 -11.57 -4.93 -21.80
N PRO A 395 -11.87 -4.11 -20.79
CA PRO A 395 -12.05 -2.69 -20.99
C PRO A 395 -10.64 -2.05 -21.23
N PRO A 396 -10.46 -1.15 -22.23
CA PRO A 396 -9.19 -0.45 -22.50
C PRO A 396 -9.03 0.84 -21.67
N HIS A 397 -7.82 1.21 -21.25
CA HIS A 397 -7.60 2.55 -20.69
C HIS A 397 -8.05 3.66 -21.66
N PRO A 398 -8.51 4.81 -21.15
CA PRO A 398 -8.91 5.92 -22.02
C PRO A 398 -7.69 6.43 -22.79
N ARG A 399 -7.87 6.83 -24.06
CA ARG A 399 -6.76 7.35 -24.90
C ARG A 399 -5.94 8.45 -24.22
N VAL A 400 -6.59 9.31 -23.44
CA VAL A 400 -5.93 10.40 -22.70
C VAL A 400 -4.88 9.90 -21.71
N TRP A 401 -5.01 8.68 -21.16
CA TRP A 401 -3.96 8.03 -20.36
C TRP A 401 -2.66 7.94 -21.16
N TYR A 402 -2.73 7.32 -22.33
CA TYR A 402 -1.56 7.09 -23.18
C TYR A 402 -0.97 8.41 -23.70
N ARG A 403 -1.81 9.38 -24.06
CA ARG A 403 -1.37 10.73 -24.43
C ARG A 403 -0.62 11.41 -23.27
N ASN A 404 -1.17 11.35 -22.06
CA ASN A 404 -0.53 11.92 -20.87
C ASN A 404 0.79 11.22 -20.56
N VAL A 405 0.85 9.88 -20.65
CA VAL A 405 2.10 9.13 -20.47
C VAL A 405 3.15 9.55 -21.51
N VAL A 406 2.78 9.65 -22.79
CA VAL A 406 3.67 10.12 -23.87
C VAL A 406 4.20 11.52 -23.59
N ASN A 407 3.31 12.45 -23.22
CA ASN A 407 3.68 13.84 -22.97
C ASN A 407 4.54 14.02 -21.72
N CYS A 408 4.23 13.29 -20.63
CA CYS A 408 4.95 13.43 -19.36
C CYS A 408 6.32 12.75 -19.40
N LEU A 409 6.44 11.56 -20.00
CA LEU A 409 7.71 10.84 -20.04
C LEU A 409 8.66 11.40 -21.09
N GLY A 410 8.16 12.11 -22.10
CA GLY A 410 9.04 12.74 -23.08
C GLY A 410 9.84 11.70 -23.85
N ASP A 411 11.15 11.87 -23.95
CA ASP A 411 12.08 10.98 -24.65
C ASP A 411 12.19 9.58 -24.01
N LYS A 412 11.75 9.43 -22.76
CA LYS A 412 11.74 8.17 -21.99
C LYS A 412 10.66 7.18 -22.41
N ILE A 413 9.92 7.43 -23.49
CA ILE A 413 8.88 6.54 -24.01
C ILE A 413 8.96 6.48 -25.55
N LYS A 414 8.80 5.26 -26.08
CA LYS A 414 8.63 5.03 -27.52
C LYS A 414 7.40 4.17 -27.77
N LEU A 415 6.52 4.65 -28.65
CA LEU A 415 5.53 3.85 -29.34
C LEU A 415 6.22 3.20 -30.53
N ARG A 416 6.11 1.88 -30.67
CA ARG A 416 6.72 1.13 -31.77
C ARG A 416 5.62 0.38 -32.52
N ILE A 417 5.58 0.51 -33.84
CA ILE A 417 4.53 -0.02 -34.71
C ILE A 417 5.16 -0.88 -35.80
N ALA A 418 4.60 -2.06 -36.03
CA ALA A 418 4.90 -2.89 -37.18
C ALA A 418 3.69 -2.89 -38.12
N SER A 419 3.92 -2.62 -39.40
CA SER A 419 2.87 -2.52 -40.41
C SER A 419 3.16 -3.42 -41.62
N LYS A 420 2.12 -4.02 -42.19
CA LYS A 420 2.18 -4.77 -43.46
C LYS A 420 1.46 -3.94 -44.52
N ALA A 421 2.15 -3.55 -45.59
CA ALA A 421 1.58 -2.73 -46.66
C ALA A 421 0.85 -1.46 -46.15
N GLY A 422 1.43 -0.79 -45.15
CA GLY A 422 0.87 0.42 -44.52
C GLY A 422 -0.14 0.17 -43.40
N ASP A 423 -0.70 -1.03 -43.27
CA ASP A 423 -1.64 -1.37 -42.21
C ASP A 423 -0.94 -1.76 -40.90
N PRO A 424 -1.20 -1.08 -39.76
CA PRO A 424 -0.64 -1.47 -38.47
C PRO A 424 -1.16 -2.83 -38.02
N ILE A 425 -0.25 -3.78 -37.76
CA ILE A 425 -0.60 -5.16 -37.37
C ILE A 425 -0.13 -5.51 -35.95
N ALA A 426 0.90 -4.85 -35.44
CA ALA A 426 1.38 -5.02 -34.08
C ALA A 426 1.96 -3.71 -33.54
N SER A 427 1.92 -3.55 -32.22
CA SER A 427 2.49 -2.41 -31.54
C SER A 427 2.97 -2.78 -30.14
N ILE A 428 4.07 -2.15 -29.71
CA ILE A 428 4.52 -2.15 -28.32
C ILE A 428 4.81 -0.74 -27.83
N VAL A 429 4.76 -0.55 -26.51
CA VAL A 429 5.20 0.66 -25.82
C VAL A 429 6.36 0.30 -24.93
N THR A 430 7.50 0.96 -25.13
CA THR A 430 8.69 0.81 -24.30
C THR A 430 8.97 2.07 -23.52
N LEU A 431 9.34 1.93 -22.25
CA LEU A 431 9.74 3.02 -21.36
C LEU A 431 11.22 2.87 -21.01
N SER A 432 11.97 3.95 -20.90
CA SER A 432 13.37 3.91 -20.46
C SER A 432 13.58 4.72 -19.19
N PHE A 433 14.41 4.21 -18.30
CA PHE A 433 14.90 4.96 -17.14
C PHE A 433 16.25 4.40 -16.73
N LYS A 434 17.26 5.26 -16.64
CA LYS A 434 18.66 4.88 -16.47
C LYS A 434 19.06 3.81 -17.49
N ASP A 435 19.61 2.70 -17.02
CA ASP A 435 20.07 1.54 -17.76
C ASP A 435 19.00 0.44 -17.91
N VAL A 436 17.71 0.75 -17.66
CA VAL A 436 16.61 -0.22 -17.80
C VAL A 436 15.64 0.22 -18.89
N LEU A 437 15.36 -0.70 -19.82
CA LEU A 437 14.29 -0.57 -20.80
C LEU A 437 13.11 -1.48 -20.39
N VAL A 438 11.90 -0.94 -20.32
CA VAL A 438 10.70 -1.65 -19.87
C VAL A 438 9.72 -1.82 -21.03
N TYR A 439 9.35 -3.05 -21.36
CA TYR A 439 8.23 -3.37 -22.24
C TYR A 439 6.92 -3.31 -21.45
N LYS A 440 6.13 -2.23 -21.65
CA LYS A 440 4.96 -1.95 -20.82
C LYS A 440 3.62 -2.41 -21.42
N TYR A 441 3.40 -2.14 -22.70
CA TYR A 441 2.16 -2.49 -23.39
C TYR A 441 2.48 -3.19 -24.72
N GLY A 442 1.70 -4.21 -25.06
CA GLY A 442 1.76 -4.86 -26.37
C GLY A 442 0.38 -5.17 -26.89
N CYS A 443 0.18 -4.91 -28.18
CA CYS A 443 -1.09 -5.04 -28.86
C CYS A 443 -0.87 -5.59 -30.26
N SER A 444 -1.78 -6.45 -30.74
CA SER A 444 -1.63 -7.05 -32.05
C SER A 444 -2.95 -7.55 -32.61
N ASP A 445 -3.03 -7.52 -33.93
CA ASP A 445 -4.09 -8.12 -34.72
C ASP A 445 -3.80 -9.61 -34.96
N GLU A 446 -4.71 -10.48 -34.51
CA GLU A 446 -4.52 -11.94 -34.55
C GLU A 446 -4.42 -12.50 -35.96
N ARG A 447 -5.05 -11.83 -36.92
CA ARG A 447 -5.02 -12.21 -38.34
C ARG A 447 -3.60 -12.22 -38.92
N PHE A 448 -2.66 -11.53 -38.26
CA PHE A 448 -1.28 -11.37 -38.71
C PHE A 448 -0.25 -11.94 -37.73
N HIS A 449 -0.65 -12.71 -36.71
CA HIS A 449 0.27 -13.31 -35.71
C HIS A 449 1.30 -14.27 -36.33
N ASN A 450 0.98 -14.82 -37.49
CA ASN A 450 1.88 -15.67 -38.28
C ASN A 450 3.04 -14.88 -38.91
N LEU A 451 2.91 -13.57 -39.13
CA LEU A 451 3.91 -12.73 -39.81
C LEU A 451 5.09 -12.28 -38.92
N GLY A 452 5.01 -12.49 -37.61
CA GLY A 452 6.12 -12.16 -36.69
C GLY A 452 6.22 -10.70 -36.27
N GLY A 453 5.14 -9.90 -36.39
CA GLY A 453 5.15 -8.47 -36.04
C GLY A 453 5.58 -8.17 -34.60
N MET A 454 5.09 -8.93 -33.61
CA MET A 454 5.53 -8.76 -32.21
C MET A 454 7.03 -9.08 -32.04
N GLN A 455 7.54 -10.06 -32.78
CA GLN A 455 8.94 -10.46 -32.74
C GLN A 455 9.84 -9.39 -33.35
N LEU A 456 9.44 -8.82 -34.48
CA LEU A 456 10.15 -7.68 -35.08
C LEU A 456 10.24 -6.51 -34.11
N LEU A 457 9.13 -6.17 -33.45
CA LEU A 457 9.07 -5.04 -32.52
C LEU A 457 9.99 -5.22 -31.30
N LEU A 458 9.89 -6.36 -30.62
CA LEU A 458 10.74 -6.64 -29.46
C LEU A 458 12.22 -6.78 -29.85
N TRP A 459 12.51 -7.35 -31.03
CA TRP A 459 13.89 -7.43 -31.52
C TRP A 459 14.49 -6.05 -31.81
N ASN A 460 13.72 -5.14 -32.40
CA ASN A 460 14.15 -3.75 -32.58
C ASN A 460 14.30 -3.01 -31.25
N ALA A 461 13.41 -3.27 -30.28
CA ALA A 461 13.54 -2.70 -28.93
C ALA A 461 14.79 -3.17 -28.19
N LEU A 462 15.15 -4.45 -28.31
CA LEU A 462 16.38 -5.00 -27.72
C LEU A 462 17.64 -4.36 -28.31
N GLN A 463 17.70 -4.25 -29.64
CA GLN A 463 18.82 -3.58 -30.33
C GLN A 463 18.91 -2.10 -29.95
N ASP A 464 17.77 -1.42 -29.83
CA ASP A 464 17.72 -0.02 -29.39
C ASP A 464 18.15 0.16 -27.93
N GLY A 465 17.76 -0.77 -27.05
CA GLY A 465 18.20 -0.82 -25.66
C GLY A 465 19.71 -0.95 -25.54
N GLU A 466 20.31 -1.92 -26.24
CA GLU A 466 21.77 -2.09 -26.27
C GLU A 466 22.49 -0.83 -26.77
N ARG A 467 22.06 -0.27 -27.91
CA ARG A 467 22.65 0.97 -28.45
C ARG A 467 22.54 2.15 -27.50
N SER A 468 21.49 2.19 -26.70
CA SER A 468 21.25 3.25 -25.71
C SER A 468 21.93 2.99 -24.36
N GLY A 469 22.71 1.91 -24.24
CA GLY A 469 23.43 1.56 -23.00
C GLY A 469 22.57 0.91 -21.92
N ALA A 470 21.37 0.41 -22.26
CA ALA A 470 20.56 -0.34 -21.31
C ALA A 470 21.25 -1.67 -20.96
N ARG A 471 21.26 -2.00 -19.67
CA ARG A 471 21.80 -3.23 -19.10
C ARG A 471 20.72 -4.28 -18.86
N GLU A 472 19.47 -3.86 -18.74
CA GLU A 472 18.33 -4.75 -18.50
C GLU A 472 17.15 -4.41 -19.44
N PHE A 473 16.48 -5.45 -19.94
CA PHE A 473 15.18 -5.34 -20.57
C PHE A 473 14.11 -6.04 -19.73
N ASP A 474 13.31 -5.26 -19.02
CA ASP A 474 12.16 -5.72 -18.23
C ASP A 474 10.98 -6.03 -19.19
N LEU A 475 10.64 -7.30 -19.34
CA LEU A 475 9.51 -7.77 -20.16
C LEU A 475 8.17 -7.68 -19.42
N GLY A 476 8.16 -7.11 -18.22
CA GLY A 476 7.00 -6.90 -17.38
C GLY A 476 6.49 -8.18 -16.75
N ARG A 477 5.42 -8.06 -15.97
CA ARG A 477 4.84 -9.17 -15.22
C ARG A 477 3.91 -10.06 -16.05
N SER A 478 3.69 -11.28 -15.57
CA SER A 478 2.71 -12.24 -16.09
C SER A 478 1.99 -12.90 -14.91
N ASP A 479 0.69 -13.16 -15.05
CA ASP A 479 -0.02 -13.99 -14.07
C ASP A 479 0.56 -15.40 -14.04
N CYS A 480 0.70 -15.98 -12.85
CA CYS A 480 1.32 -17.30 -12.67
C CYS A 480 0.59 -18.43 -13.41
N ASP A 481 -0.67 -18.21 -13.77
CA ASP A 481 -1.52 -19.14 -14.50
C ASP A 481 -1.56 -18.90 -16.02
N ASN A 482 -0.91 -17.84 -16.52
CA ASN A 482 -0.87 -17.51 -17.95
C ASN A 482 0.32 -18.19 -18.64
N SER A 483 0.22 -19.51 -18.80
CA SER A 483 1.27 -20.35 -19.39
C SER A 483 1.72 -19.87 -20.78
N GLY A 484 0.81 -19.33 -21.58
CA GLY A 484 1.11 -18.80 -22.92
C GLY A 484 2.00 -17.57 -22.89
N LEU A 485 1.68 -16.56 -22.05
CA LEU A 485 2.50 -15.35 -21.92
C LEU A 485 3.83 -15.65 -21.22
N ILE A 486 3.83 -16.53 -20.21
CA ILE A 486 5.05 -17.00 -19.55
C ILE A 486 5.96 -17.67 -20.58
N THR A 487 5.45 -18.63 -21.34
CA THR A 487 6.20 -19.34 -22.38
C THR A 487 6.72 -18.40 -23.46
N PHE A 488 5.91 -17.41 -23.87
CA PHE A 488 6.34 -16.39 -24.82
C PHE A 488 7.58 -15.63 -24.31
N LYS A 489 7.57 -15.18 -23.04
CA LYS A 489 8.69 -14.45 -22.44
C LYS A 489 9.90 -15.35 -22.16
N ASP A 490 9.68 -16.59 -21.70
CA ASP A 490 10.74 -17.59 -21.53
C ASP A 490 11.49 -17.85 -22.86
N ARG A 491 10.78 -17.86 -23.98
CA ARG A 491 11.35 -18.05 -25.33
C ARG A 491 12.23 -16.89 -25.81
N TRP A 492 12.14 -15.72 -25.17
CA TRP A 492 13.09 -14.61 -25.38
C TRP A 492 14.39 -14.79 -24.59
N GLY A 493 14.57 -15.89 -23.85
CA GLY A 493 15.76 -16.14 -23.04
C GLY A 493 15.79 -15.33 -21.75
N ALA A 494 14.64 -14.77 -21.33
CA ALA A 494 14.54 -13.96 -20.13
C ALA A 494 14.59 -14.82 -18.85
N ALA A 495 15.27 -14.32 -17.83
CA ALA A 495 15.24 -14.87 -16.50
C ALA A 495 13.88 -14.58 -15.85
N ARG A 496 13.30 -15.58 -15.19
CA ARG A 496 12.01 -15.48 -14.52
C ARG A 496 12.20 -15.41 -13.01
N SER A 497 11.63 -14.40 -12.37
CA SER A 497 11.59 -14.25 -10.91
C SER A 497 10.14 -14.16 -10.42
N GLN A 498 9.93 -14.41 -9.13
CA GLN A 498 8.62 -14.28 -8.50
C GLN A 498 8.42 -12.84 -8.01
N LEU A 499 7.26 -12.28 -8.30
CA LEU A 499 6.83 -10.96 -7.88
C LEU A 499 5.60 -11.08 -6.99
N ASN A 500 5.74 -10.76 -5.70
CA ASN A 500 4.66 -10.86 -4.73
C ASN A 500 4.12 -9.48 -4.38
N TYR A 501 2.81 -9.34 -4.41
CA TYR A 501 2.12 -8.16 -3.89
C TYR A 501 1.70 -8.44 -2.46
N TRP A 502 1.95 -7.49 -1.58
CA TRP A 502 1.77 -7.62 -0.14
C TRP A 502 0.72 -6.63 0.35
N ARG A 503 -0.14 -7.01 1.31
CA ARG A 503 -1.21 -6.14 1.83
C ARG A 503 -1.33 -6.14 3.34
N TYR A 504 -1.86 -5.03 3.86
CA TYR A 504 -2.32 -4.86 5.25
C TYR A 504 -3.66 -4.12 5.29
N PRO A 505 -4.60 -4.47 6.19
CA PRO A 505 -4.59 -5.66 7.00
C PRO A 505 -4.76 -6.91 6.13
N ALA A 506 -4.31 -8.03 6.66
CA ALA A 506 -4.63 -9.38 6.22
C ALA A 506 -6.16 -9.58 6.13
N ARG A 507 -6.77 -9.20 5.01
CA ARG A 507 -8.01 -9.86 4.62
C ARG A 507 -7.55 -11.10 3.90
N LEU A 508 -8.04 -12.27 4.35
CA LEU A 508 -8.22 -13.42 3.46
C LEU A 508 -8.50 -12.81 2.10
N ALA A 509 -7.64 -13.11 1.13
CA ALA A 509 -8.02 -13.00 -0.27
C ALA A 509 -9.26 -13.88 -0.40
N ALA A 510 -10.40 -13.36 0.06
CA ALA A 510 -11.71 -13.88 -0.19
C ALA A 510 -11.70 -13.84 -1.69
N VAL A 511 -11.51 -15.03 -2.25
CA VAL A 511 -11.56 -15.36 -3.65
C VAL A 511 -12.53 -14.38 -4.25
N THR A 512 -12.01 -13.29 -4.82
CA THR A 512 -12.79 -12.45 -5.72
C THR A 512 -12.78 -13.25 -7.00
N ALA A 513 -13.42 -14.42 -6.95
CA ALA A 513 -14.21 -14.88 -8.07
C ALA A 513 -15.02 -13.64 -8.47
N PRO A 514 -14.97 -13.22 -9.74
CA PRO A 514 -15.64 -12.02 -10.18
C PRO A 514 -17.08 -12.08 -9.64
N GLY A 515 -17.40 -11.12 -8.76
CA GLY A 515 -18.75 -10.92 -8.28
C GLY A 515 -19.67 -10.89 -9.49
N TRP A 516 -20.94 -11.26 -9.31
CA TRP A 516 -21.91 -11.40 -10.40
C TRP A 516 -21.85 -10.25 -11.43
N LYS A 517 -21.52 -9.02 -11.00
CA LYS A 517 -21.30 -7.81 -11.81
C LYS A 517 -20.16 -7.90 -12.85
N ALA A 518 -19.03 -8.53 -12.52
CA ALA A 518 -17.93 -8.75 -13.47
C ALA A 518 -18.26 -9.87 -14.49
N ARG A 519 -19.16 -10.80 -14.14
CA ARG A 519 -19.73 -11.78 -15.10
C ARG A 519 -20.71 -11.11 -16.06
N THR A 520 -21.46 -10.10 -15.62
CA THR A 520 -22.38 -9.32 -16.48
C THR A 520 -21.61 -8.42 -17.45
N ALA A 521 -20.56 -7.72 -16.99
CA ALA A 521 -19.71 -6.92 -17.88
C ALA A 521 -19.08 -7.74 -19.02
N LYS A 522 -18.71 -9.00 -18.74
CA LYS A 522 -18.15 -9.94 -19.73
C LYS A 522 -19.15 -10.35 -20.83
N ARG A 523 -20.44 -10.47 -20.51
CA ARG A 523 -21.47 -10.89 -21.47
C ARG A 523 -21.88 -9.77 -22.44
N ILE A 524 -21.74 -8.51 -22.04
CA ILE A 524 -22.25 -7.36 -22.80
C ILE A 524 -21.13 -6.68 -23.61
N SER A 525 -19.88 -6.73 -23.16
CA SER A 525 -18.70 -6.08 -23.78
C SER A 525 -18.50 -6.31 -25.30
N PRO A 526 -18.74 -7.50 -25.90
CA PRO A 526 -18.47 -7.74 -27.32
C PRO A 526 -19.38 -6.95 -28.28
N HIS A 527 -20.55 -6.51 -27.81
CA HIS A 527 -21.60 -5.90 -28.65
C HIS A 527 -21.74 -4.40 -28.43
N ILE A 528 -20.89 -3.80 -27.57
CA ILE A 528 -20.93 -2.38 -27.26
C ILE A 528 -20.06 -1.61 -28.27
N PRO A 529 -20.58 -0.57 -28.95
CA PRO A 529 -19.79 0.33 -29.78
C PRO A 529 -18.59 0.94 -29.02
N ASP A 530 -17.47 1.19 -29.71
CA ASP A 530 -16.25 1.76 -29.06
C ASP A 530 -16.53 3.04 -28.28
N SER A 531 -17.41 3.90 -28.80
CA SER A 531 -17.80 5.14 -28.13
C SER A 531 -18.47 4.89 -26.78
N LEU A 532 -19.21 3.79 -26.63
CA LEU A 532 -19.88 3.37 -25.40
C LEU A 532 -18.95 2.55 -24.49
N LEU A 533 -18.02 1.75 -25.04
CA LEU A 533 -16.93 1.12 -24.28
C LEU A 533 -16.05 2.20 -23.63
N ILE A 534 -15.67 3.24 -24.39
CA ILE A 534 -14.86 4.37 -23.91
C ILE A 534 -15.66 5.26 -22.94
N LYS A 535 -16.96 5.47 -23.17
CA LYS A 535 -17.83 6.23 -22.23
C LYS A 535 -18.07 5.48 -20.92
N ALA A 536 -18.26 4.15 -20.95
CA ALA A 536 -18.37 3.32 -19.75
C ALA A 536 -17.11 3.41 -18.87
N TRP A 537 -15.94 3.67 -19.47
CA TRP A 537 -14.70 3.99 -18.76
C TRP A 537 -14.64 5.40 -18.15
N ARG A 538 -15.28 6.39 -18.78
CA ARG A 538 -15.32 7.78 -18.29
C ARG A 538 -16.25 7.96 -17.10
N THR A 539 -17.22 7.07 -16.91
CA THR A 539 -18.10 7.07 -15.73
C THR A 539 -17.35 6.59 -14.49
N THR A 540 -17.56 7.29 -13.37
CA THR A 540 -16.90 7.15 -12.05
C THR A 540 -16.78 5.69 -11.58
N MET A 541 -17.76 4.84 -11.94
CA MET A 541 -17.77 3.40 -11.68
C MET A 541 -16.51 2.63 -12.09
N VAL A 542 -15.84 2.97 -13.20
CA VAL A 542 -14.68 2.17 -13.68
C VAL A 542 -13.36 2.67 -13.10
N LYS A 543 -13.21 3.96 -12.82
CA LYS A 543 -12.09 4.52 -12.02
C LYS A 543 -11.96 3.84 -10.65
N GLU A 544 -13.12 3.50 -10.09
CA GLU A 544 -13.32 2.86 -8.80
C GLU A 544 -13.05 1.34 -8.81
N ILE A 545 -13.37 0.68 -9.93
CA ILE A 545 -13.19 -0.77 -10.13
C ILE A 545 -11.78 -1.09 -10.66
N SER A 546 -11.22 -0.30 -11.57
CA SER A 546 -9.90 -0.54 -12.20
C SER A 546 -8.73 -0.45 -11.23
N SER A 547 -8.94 0.19 -10.10
CA SER A 547 -7.97 0.32 -9.03
C SER A 547 -8.11 -0.80 -7.97
N HIS A 548 -9.14 -1.65 -8.08
CA HIS A 548 -9.36 -2.89 -7.35
C HIS A 548 -9.07 -4.14 -8.17
N ILE A 549 -8.92 -3.96 -9.48
CA ILE A 549 -8.53 -4.98 -10.42
C ILE A 549 -7.04 -4.77 -10.67
N PRO A 550 -6.14 -5.57 -10.07
CA PRO A 550 -4.80 -5.73 -10.61
C PRO A 550 -4.98 -6.15 -12.08
N ASP A 551 -4.02 -5.91 -12.99
CA ASP A 551 -4.21 -6.41 -14.37
C ASP A 551 -4.46 -7.95 -14.42
N SER A 552 -4.25 -8.65 -13.31
CA SER A 552 -4.62 -10.04 -13.07
C SER A 552 -6.13 -10.33 -13.03
N LEU A 553 -7.02 -9.42 -12.60
CA LEU A 553 -8.49 -9.61 -12.75
C LEU A 553 -8.98 -9.14 -14.13
N LEU A 554 -8.15 -8.35 -14.81
CA LEU A 554 -8.23 -8.12 -16.25
C LEU A 554 -7.74 -9.36 -17.04
N ILE A 555 -7.16 -10.41 -16.46
CA ILE A 555 -6.74 -11.60 -17.25
C ILE A 555 -7.28 -12.91 -16.67
N ALA A 556 -7.62 -12.98 -15.38
CA ALA A 556 -8.29 -14.12 -14.74
C ALA A 556 -9.68 -14.41 -15.35
N VAL A 557 -10.23 -13.46 -16.11
CA VAL A 557 -11.47 -13.64 -16.88
C VAL A 557 -11.24 -14.48 -18.15
N SER A 558 -10.00 -14.64 -18.64
CA SER A 558 -9.66 -15.56 -19.75
C SER A 558 -9.87 -17.04 -19.38
N LYS A 559 -9.79 -17.38 -18.09
CA LYS A 559 -9.89 -18.76 -17.58
C LYS A 559 -11.23 -19.45 -17.75
N LEU A 560 -12.31 -18.73 -18.04
CA LEU A 560 -13.63 -19.37 -18.21
C LEU A 560 -13.91 -19.85 -19.63
N LEU A 561 -13.02 -19.60 -20.61
CA LEU A 561 -13.31 -19.88 -22.03
C LEU A 561 -12.30 -20.81 -22.73
N TYR A 562 -11.14 -21.11 -22.14
CA TYR A 562 -10.19 -22.05 -22.76
C TYR A 562 -10.42 -23.54 -22.43
N LYS A 563 -11.50 -23.89 -21.71
CA LYS A 563 -11.84 -25.29 -21.40
C LYS A 563 -12.82 -25.93 -22.40
N HIS A 564 -13.27 -25.20 -23.44
CA HIS A 564 -14.27 -25.71 -24.41
C HIS A 564 -13.95 -25.49 -25.89
N MET A 565 -12.71 -25.18 -26.26
CA MET A 565 -12.30 -25.17 -27.66
C MET A 565 -10.89 -25.73 -27.74
N GLY A 566 -10.75 -26.82 -28.50
CA GLY A 566 -9.53 -27.62 -28.68
C GLY A 566 -8.45 -26.96 -29.53
#